data_AF-G0UQJ7-F1
#
_entry.id   AF-G0UQJ7-F1
#
_cell.length_a   1.000
_cell.length_b   1.000
_cell.length_c   1.000
_cell.angle_alpha   90.00
_cell.angle_beta   90.00
_cell.angle_gamma   90.00
#
_symmetry.space_group_name_H-M   'P 1'
#
loop_
_entity.id
_entity.type
_entity.pdbx_description
1 polymer ?
#
loop_
_entity_poly.entity_id
_entity_poly.type
_entity_poly.pdbx_seq_one_letter_code
_entity_poly.pdbx_strand_id
1 'polypeptide(L)'
;MRICKGSWPRGAEHCTGIYRNSSFRTHRTLLPTTTDATASRALSWATCPLRKQRPALPNAVFQLEALPVSLQREFDYEENARNLTHMIGRSLHTLHNLNDSAAAGDYDHGEGSIIKVLPSWVHLVSWCCVACGCKWAARPANRVDPQVAAFYGCPRCNPSRSGALSLQSAQPSLDTPSCSQMQRFAEVYPLLAGQWDACRNSVVHNKVLFESVADVPLPCSSVVWWICPHCEKSWEESVDSRIQRFDQNKGKENSEHGSSEVNASLCPSCEGRGALLCASGPSGSAATANVKAVSKRRGKGRATKCSELKRFLKDDSILLSEAQLHAYDDPATITLRSNKLLCWKCRWCAYEFVASVADRFLRYKRCPQCTGAKRTPLNLLSIQRPDVLREIASTVPKSKLLKATVHDDTVMPFVCRTCLSTYRMPIRLRCLLPEGLAACPKCVWNKSKFALEVAALSAEGGGCSARPQRKKRRSKDSRILALNELRQRDNGLLN
;
A
#
# COMPACT_ATOMS: atom_id res chain seq x y z
N MET A 1 -31.97 -0.38 43.30
CA MET A 1 -31.63 0.09 41.94
C MET A 1 -31.86 1.60 41.89
N ARG A 2 -30.80 2.39 42.08
CA ARG A 2 -30.86 3.86 42.18
C ARG A 2 -30.49 4.51 40.85
N ILE A 3 -31.39 5.39 40.41
CA ILE A 3 -31.29 6.25 39.25
C ILE A 3 -30.41 7.45 39.65
N CYS A 4 -29.27 7.64 38.97
CA CYS A 4 -28.45 8.84 39.12
C CYS A 4 -28.71 9.80 37.95
N LYS A 5 -29.45 10.87 38.23
CA LYS A 5 -29.49 12.11 37.45
C LYS A 5 -28.21 12.90 37.75
N GLY A 6 -27.46 13.28 36.72
CA GLY A 6 -26.26 14.12 36.83
C GLY A 6 -26.37 15.34 35.93
N SER A 7 -26.45 16.50 36.57
CA SER A 7 -26.60 17.86 36.04
C SER A 7 -25.37 18.39 35.31
N TRP A 8 -25.59 19.21 34.28
CA TRP A 8 -24.60 20.03 33.59
C TRP A 8 -24.30 21.32 34.36
N PRO A 9 -23.03 21.76 34.49
CA PRO A 9 -22.72 23.15 34.75
C PRO A 9 -22.40 23.89 33.44
N ARG A 10 -23.01 25.07 33.32
CA ARG A 10 -22.59 26.16 32.44
C ARG A 10 -21.43 26.89 33.11
N GLY A 11 -20.35 27.13 32.38
CA GLY A 11 -19.27 28.03 32.76
C GLY A 11 -18.60 28.55 31.50
N ALA A 12 -18.78 29.84 31.23
CA ALA A 12 -18.18 30.55 30.12
C ALA A 12 -17.01 31.35 30.67
N GLU A 13 -15.80 31.17 30.14
CA GLU A 13 -14.73 32.17 30.22
C GLU A 13 -13.98 32.26 28.90
N HIS A 14 -13.82 33.49 28.46
CA HIS A 14 -13.12 33.94 27.28
C HIS A 14 -11.60 33.91 27.53
N CYS A 15 -10.83 33.23 26.66
CA CYS A 15 -9.44 33.61 26.41
C CYS A 15 -9.20 33.73 24.90
N THR A 16 -9.08 34.97 24.46
CA THR A 16 -8.50 35.38 23.19
C THR A 16 -6.99 35.15 23.21
N GLY A 17 -6.46 34.39 22.26
CA GLY A 17 -5.03 34.14 22.12
C GLY A 17 -4.63 34.04 20.65
N ILE A 18 -3.84 35.00 20.21
CA ILE A 18 -3.38 35.28 18.85
C ILE A 18 -2.38 34.19 18.42
N TYR A 19 -2.63 33.54 17.27
CA TYR A 19 -1.62 32.69 16.60
C TYR A 19 -0.54 33.61 15.99
N ARG A 20 0.60 33.71 16.67
CA ARG A 20 1.87 34.16 16.08
C ARG A 20 2.72 32.92 15.79
N ASN A 21 3.26 32.87 14.57
CA ASN A 21 4.38 32.03 14.20
C ASN A 21 5.53 32.23 15.19
N SER A 22 5.97 31.16 15.82
CA SER A 22 7.31 31.07 16.40
C SER A 22 7.88 29.68 16.15
N SER A 23 8.86 29.65 15.26
CA SER A 23 9.94 28.68 15.18
C SER A 23 10.46 28.33 16.58
N PHE A 24 10.45 27.04 16.94
CA PHE A 24 11.11 26.56 18.15
C PHE A 24 12.14 25.48 17.82
N ARG A 25 13.40 25.86 18.05
CA ARG A 25 14.52 24.98 18.39
C ARG A 25 14.11 24.06 19.53
N THR A 26 14.28 22.76 19.36
CA THR A 26 14.10 21.78 20.42
C THR A 26 15.37 21.66 21.26
N HIS A 27 15.28 22.09 22.51
CA HIS A 27 16.24 21.75 23.56
C HIS A 27 15.92 20.35 24.11
N ARG A 28 16.99 19.58 24.26
CA ARG A 28 17.09 18.24 24.84
C ARG A 28 16.57 18.23 26.29
N THR A 29 15.62 17.36 26.60
CA THR A 29 15.40 16.85 27.95
C THR A 29 15.05 15.36 27.85
N LEU A 30 15.90 14.54 28.47
CA LEU A 30 15.81 13.10 28.58
C LEU A 30 14.88 12.75 29.75
N LEU A 31 14.01 11.75 29.58
CA LEU A 31 13.65 10.73 30.58
C LEU A 31 12.83 9.61 29.87
N PRO A 32 12.89 8.36 30.37
CA PRO A 32 12.84 7.18 29.54
C PRO A 32 11.44 6.56 29.48
N THR A 33 11.02 6.17 28.29
CA THR A 33 9.88 5.26 28.10
C THR A 33 10.37 4.03 27.36
N THR A 34 10.28 2.91 28.06
CA THR A 34 10.54 1.54 27.62
C THR A 34 9.69 1.20 26.39
N THR A 35 10.32 1.08 25.23
CA THR A 35 9.75 0.47 24.03
C THR A 35 10.67 -0.66 23.58
N ASP A 36 10.43 -1.85 24.12
CA ASP A 36 11.00 -3.10 23.61
C ASP A 36 10.18 -3.55 22.40
N ALA A 37 10.60 -3.10 21.23
CA ALA A 37 10.21 -3.64 19.93
C ALA A 37 11.44 -3.63 19.03
N THR A 38 12.46 -4.39 19.43
CA THR A 38 13.66 -4.60 18.64
C THR A 38 13.33 -5.51 17.46
N ALA A 39 13.37 -4.93 16.26
CA ALA A 39 13.44 -5.65 15.00
C ALA A 39 14.78 -6.40 14.95
N SER A 40 14.78 -7.67 15.37
CA SER A 40 15.95 -8.53 15.29
C SER A 40 16.25 -8.88 13.83
N ARG A 41 17.21 -8.18 13.22
CA ARG A 41 17.86 -8.65 11.98
C ARG A 41 18.58 -9.96 12.26
N ALA A 42 18.70 -10.79 11.23
CA ALA A 42 19.45 -12.04 11.27
C ALA A 42 20.88 -11.78 11.81
N LEU A 43 21.21 -12.43 12.92
CA LEU A 43 22.54 -12.36 13.53
C LEU A 43 23.50 -13.18 12.67
N SER A 44 24.54 -12.54 12.13
CA SER A 44 25.66 -13.22 11.49
C SER A 44 26.75 -13.47 12.54
N TRP A 45 27.20 -14.71 12.68
CA TRP A 45 28.36 -15.03 13.52
C TRP A 45 29.60 -15.23 12.66
N ALA A 46 30.70 -14.56 13.02
CA ALA A 46 32.03 -14.89 12.55
C ALA A 46 32.60 -15.97 13.49
N THR A 47 32.90 -17.16 12.96
CA THR A 47 33.48 -18.25 13.73
C THR A 47 34.97 -18.02 13.98
N CYS A 48 35.35 -17.91 15.26
CA CYS A 48 36.74 -18.05 15.74
C CYS A 48 37.12 -19.54 15.82
N PRO A 49 38.33 -19.97 15.42
CA PRO A 49 38.75 -21.36 15.53
C PRO A 49 39.41 -21.59 16.89
N LEU A 50 38.65 -22.04 17.89
CA LEU A 50 39.22 -22.70 19.07
C LEU A 50 38.78 -24.16 19.10
N ARG A 51 39.75 -25.03 18.84
CA ARG A 51 39.65 -26.49 18.84
C ARG A 51 39.40 -26.99 20.26
N LYS A 52 38.14 -27.01 20.70
CA LYS A 52 37.68 -27.84 21.82
C LYS A 52 36.93 -29.04 21.24
N GLN A 53 37.20 -30.23 21.80
CA GLN A 53 36.59 -31.50 21.39
C GLN A 53 35.07 -31.35 21.28
N ARG A 54 34.53 -31.63 20.09
CA ARG A 54 33.11 -31.46 19.77
C ARG A 54 32.32 -32.57 20.45
N PRO A 55 31.29 -32.27 21.28
CA PRO A 55 30.37 -33.30 21.75
C PRO A 55 29.69 -33.98 20.55
N ALA A 56 29.39 -35.27 20.68
CA ALA A 56 28.70 -36.03 19.65
C ALA A 56 27.40 -35.30 19.24
N LEU A 57 27.21 -35.12 17.93
CA LEU A 57 25.98 -34.51 17.42
C LEU A 57 24.80 -35.40 17.85
N PRO A 58 23.74 -34.82 18.43
CA PRO A 58 22.53 -35.59 18.73
C PRO A 58 21.98 -36.17 17.41
N ASN A 59 21.57 -37.44 17.43
CA ASN A 59 20.94 -38.12 16.30
C ASN A 59 19.57 -37.48 16.03
N ALA A 60 19.54 -36.39 15.28
CA ALA A 60 18.33 -35.70 14.85
C ALA A 60 18.21 -35.76 13.33
N VAL A 61 17.10 -36.32 12.85
CA VAL A 61 16.79 -36.42 11.43
C VAL A 61 15.76 -35.35 11.08
N PHE A 62 16.11 -34.42 10.19
CA PHE A 62 15.19 -33.37 9.76
C PHE A 62 14.47 -33.78 8.47
N GLN A 63 13.14 -33.84 8.51
CA GLN A 63 12.30 -34.00 7.31
C GLN A 63 11.92 -32.63 6.77
N LEU A 64 12.37 -32.32 5.55
CA LEU A 64 12.17 -31.01 4.91
C LEU A 64 11.24 -31.07 3.68
N GLU A 65 10.57 -32.19 3.40
CA GLU A 65 9.79 -32.35 2.14
C GLU A 65 8.68 -31.30 2.00
N ALA A 66 8.20 -30.77 3.13
CA ALA A 66 7.18 -29.72 3.14
C ALA A 66 7.72 -28.34 2.71
N LEU A 67 9.04 -28.10 2.75
CA LEU A 67 9.66 -26.84 2.36
C LEU A 67 9.97 -26.79 0.86
N PRO A 68 9.98 -25.60 0.22
CA PRO A 68 10.48 -25.43 -1.14
C PRO A 68 11.90 -25.96 -1.32
N VAL A 69 12.18 -26.57 -2.47
CA VAL A 69 13.50 -27.20 -2.79
C VAL A 69 14.67 -26.23 -2.63
N SER A 70 14.50 -24.95 -2.95
CA SER A 70 15.53 -23.93 -2.75
C SER A 70 15.90 -23.77 -1.26
N LEU A 71 14.90 -23.76 -0.38
CA LEU A 71 15.11 -23.67 1.07
C LEU A 71 15.67 -24.98 1.63
N GLN A 72 15.27 -26.14 1.12
CA GLN A 72 15.86 -27.42 1.53
C GLN A 72 17.39 -27.44 1.33
N ARG A 73 17.87 -26.86 0.22
CA ARG A 73 19.32 -26.76 -0.07
C ARG A 73 20.05 -25.74 0.82
N GLU A 74 19.35 -24.73 1.30
CA GLU A 74 19.92 -23.70 2.17
C GLU A 74 19.85 -24.08 3.67
N PHE A 75 19.14 -25.14 4.05
CA PHE A 75 18.99 -25.52 5.46
C PHE A 75 20.30 -26.10 6.02
N ASP A 76 20.83 -25.53 7.10
CA ASP A 76 22.09 -26.01 7.72
C ASP A 76 21.80 -27.14 8.72
N TYR A 77 21.88 -28.40 8.27
CA TYR A 77 21.57 -29.57 9.10
C TYR A 77 22.42 -29.66 10.36
N GLU A 78 23.74 -29.47 10.25
CA GLU A 78 24.65 -29.64 11.39
C GLU A 78 24.43 -28.56 12.45
N GLU A 79 24.29 -27.31 12.01
CA GLU A 79 24.11 -26.19 12.93
C GLU A 79 22.75 -26.25 13.61
N ASN A 80 21.71 -26.66 12.88
CA ASN A 80 20.37 -26.84 13.44
C ASN A 80 20.28 -28.03 14.39
N ALA A 81 20.98 -29.14 14.12
CA ALA A 81 21.05 -30.27 15.05
C ALA A 81 21.64 -29.85 16.41
N ARG A 82 22.62 -28.94 16.42
CA ARG A 82 23.19 -28.37 17.66
C ARG A 82 22.23 -27.39 18.34
N ASN A 83 21.62 -26.50 17.57
CA ASN A 83 20.80 -25.40 18.11
C ASN A 83 19.40 -25.83 18.58
N LEU A 84 18.85 -26.91 18.01
CA LEU A 84 17.51 -27.42 18.32
C LEU A 84 17.51 -28.59 19.32
N THR A 85 18.59 -28.74 20.10
CA THR A 85 18.74 -29.73 21.19
C THR A 85 17.55 -29.77 22.16
N HIS A 86 16.98 -28.61 22.49
CA HIS A 86 15.80 -28.49 23.36
C HIS A 86 14.52 -29.13 22.78
N MET A 87 14.42 -29.27 21.46
CA MET A 87 13.30 -29.96 20.80
C MET A 87 13.53 -31.47 20.73
N ILE A 88 14.78 -31.90 20.69
CA ILE A 88 15.19 -33.31 20.65
C ILE A 88 15.00 -33.96 22.04
N GLY A 89 15.33 -33.25 23.13
CA GLY A 89 15.25 -33.78 24.49
C GLY A 89 13.86 -33.88 25.11
N ARG A 90 12.83 -33.21 24.57
CA ARG A 90 11.45 -33.26 25.11
C ARG A 90 10.70 -34.55 24.81
N SER A 91 11.18 -35.36 23.87
CA SER A 91 10.58 -36.68 23.58
C SER A 91 10.76 -37.66 24.75
N LEU A 92 11.85 -37.52 25.51
CA LEU A 92 12.19 -38.44 26.61
C LEU A 92 11.49 -38.14 27.94
N HIS A 93 10.94 -36.93 28.14
CA HIS A 93 10.33 -36.57 29.43
C HIS A 93 8.82 -36.87 29.51
N THR A 94 8.18 -37.23 28.39
CA THR A 94 6.75 -37.60 28.35
C THR A 94 6.52 -39.10 28.62
N LEU A 95 7.60 -39.90 28.72
CA LEU A 95 7.54 -41.32 29.07
C LEU A 95 8.05 -41.64 30.48
N HIS A 96 8.56 -40.67 31.23
CA HIS A 96 9.11 -40.90 32.57
C HIS A 96 8.08 -40.73 33.71
N ASN A 97 6.78 -40.87 33.42
CA ASN A 97 5.73 -40.84 34.44
C ASN A 97 4.85 -42.10 34.48
N LEU A 98 5.34 -43.21 33.93
CA LEU A 98 4.83 -44.57 34.21
C LEU A 98 5.99 -45.57 34.10
N ASN A 99 6.80 -45.71 35.15
CA ASN A 99 7.02 -47.00 35.83
C ASN A 99 8.28 -46.98 36.72
N ASP A 100 8.05 -47.25 38.00
CA ASP A 100 9.03 -47.92 38.83
C ASP A 100 9.35 -49.32 38.28
N SER A 101 10.61 -49.69 38.46
CA SER A 101 11.16 -51.06 38.51
C SER A 101 11.58 -51.76 37.20
N ALA A 102 12.92 -51.76 37.04
CA ALA A 102 13.78 -52.92 36.77
C ALA A 102 13.61 -53.70 35.46
N ALA A 103 14.57 -53.53 34.54
CA ALA A 103 15.35 -54.62 33.95
C ALA A 103 16.49 -54.04 33.08
N ALA A 104 17.72 -54.48 33.34
CA ALA A 104 18.84 -54.26 32.46
C ALA A 104 18.68 -55.15 31.21
N GLY A 105 18.70 -54.54 30.02
CA GLY A 105 18.63 -55.22 28.74
C GLY A 105 19.17 -54.34 27.61
N ASP A 106 20.19 -54.89 26.94
CA ASP A 106 20.79 -54.64 25.63
C ASP A 106 20.64 -53.29 24.88
N TYR A 107 21.77 -52.92 24.29
CA TYR A 107 22.00 -51.83 23.34
C TYR A 107 20.97 -51.83 22.18
N ASP A 108 20.21 -50.73 22.07
CA ASP A 108 19.63 -50.30 20.80
C ASP A 108 20.16 -48.89 20.45
N HIS A 109 21.15 -48.86 19.57
CA HIS A 109 21.58 -47.66 18.87
C HIS A 109 20.71 -47.49 17.62
N GLY A 110 19.80 -46.52 17.57
CA GLY A 110 19.34 -46.14 16.23
C GLY A 110 18.19 -45.16 16.05
N GLU A 111 17.25 -45.00 16.98
CA GLU A 111 16.06 -44.17 16.66
C GLU A 111 16.30 -42.70 16.96
N GLY A 112 16.98 -42.03 16.03
CA GLY A 112 17.12 -40.58 16.03
C GLY A 112 15.76 -39.90 16.02
N SER A 113 15.60 -38.83 16.81
CA SER A 113 14.34 -38.07 16.84
C SER A 113 14.11 -37.40 15.49
N ILE A 114 13.01 -37.75 14.82
CA ILE A 114 12.61 -37.18 13.54
C ILE A 114 11.90 -35.84 13.78
N ILE A 115 12.46 -34.76 13.26
CA ILE A 115 11.89 -33.41 13.33
C ILE A 115 11.36 -33.02 11.96
N LYS A 116 10.02 -32.96 11.83
CA LYS A 116 9.37 -32.52 10.60
C LYS A 116 9.27 -31.00 10.53
N VAL A 117 10.04 -30.37 9.65
CA VAL A 117 10.06 -28.91 9.50
C VAL A 117 8.96 -28.48 8.53
N LEU A 118 8.02 -27.67 9.02
CA LEU A 118 6.89 -27.17 8.24
C LEU A 118 7.17 -25.75 7.69
N PRO A 119 6.52 -25.35 6.58
CA PRO A 119 6.59 -23.97 6.09
C PRO A 119 6.16 -22.93 7.11
N SER A 120 5.19 -23.26 7.96
CA SER A 120 4.68 -22.37 9.02
C SER A 120 5.56 -22.32 10.27
N TRP A 121 6.73 -22.95 10.25
CA TRP A 121 7.60 -23.06 11.41
C TRP A 121 8.09 -21.70 11.90
N VAL A 122 7.87 -21.45 13.19
CA VAL A 122 8.07 -20.15 13.83
C VAL A 122 9.42 -20.00 14.53
N HIS A 123 10.13 -21.10 14.80
CA HIS A 123 11.43 -21.04 15.44
C HIS A 123 12.53 -20.62 14.44
N LEU A 124 13.54 -19.94 14.97
CA LEU A 124 14.73 -19.59 14.19
C LEU A 124 15.52 -20.85 13.88
N VAL A 125 15.90 -20.98 12.62
CA VAL A 125 16.82 -22.01 12.16
C VAL A 125 17.97 -21.35 11.40
N SER A 126 19.12 -22.01 11.41
CA SER A 126 20.31 -21.63 10.68
C SER A 126 20.17 -22.02 9.21
N TRP A 127 20.49 -21.06 8.34
CA TRP A 127 20.56 -21.20 6.90
C TRP A 127 21.99 -20.97 6.43
N CYS A 128 22.39 -21.66 5.37
CA CYS A 128 23.66 -21.53 4.68
C CYS A 128 23.42 -21.26 3.20
N CYS A 129 24.01 -20.19 2.68
CA CYS A 129 23.74 -19.74 1.31
C CYS A 129 24.53 -20.60 0.35
N VAL A 130 23.85 -21.22 -0.61
CA VAL A 130 24.50 -22.02 -1.65
C VAL A 130 25.45 -21.22 -2.56
N ALA A 131 25.24 -19.91 -2.69
CA ALA A 131 26.05 -19.07 -3.57
C ALA A 131 27.33 -18.52 -2.92
N CYS A 132 27.28 -18.13 -1.64
CA CYS A 132 28.40 -17.47 -0.97
C CYS A 132 28.82 -18.09 0.36
N GLY A 133 28.16 -19.16 0.80
CA GLY A 133 28.42 -19.83 2.08
C GLY A 133 28.10 -18.99 3.32
N CYS A 134 27.44 -17.82 3.19
CA CYS A 134 27.03 -17.02 4.34
C CYS A 134 26.13 -17.86 5.24
N LYS A 135 26.34 -17.84 6.57
CA LYS A 135 25.44 -18.45 7.54
C LYS A 135 24.62 -17.38 8.25
N TRP A 136 23.31 -17.59 8.40
CA TRP A 136 22.42 -16.66 9.10
C TRP A 136 21.20 -17.38 9.68
N ALA A 137 20.57 -16.77 10.69
CA ALA A 137 19.35 -17.31 11.29
C ALA A 137 18.10 -16.61 10.76
N ALA A 138 17.09 -17.40 10.37
CA ALA A 138 15.77 -16.89 9.98
C ALA A 138 14.68 -17.94 10.21
N ARG A 139 13.41 -17.52 10.27
CA ARG A 139 12.27 -18.42 10.44
C ARG A 139 11.83 -18.98 9.08
N PRO A 140 11.55 -20.28 8.93
CA PRO A 140 10.98 -20.83 7.70
C PRO A 140 9.69 -20.11 7.27
N ALA A 141 8.79 -19.79 8.22
CA ALA A 141 7.57 -19.03 7.96
C ALA A 141 7.81 -17.70 7.22
N ASN A 142 8.87 -16.99 7.59
CA ASN A 142 9.20 -15.72 6.95
C ASN A 142 9.86 -15.91 5.58
N ARG A 143 10.62 -16.99 5.39
CA ARG A 143 11.31 -17.25 4.12
C ARG A 143 10.40 -17.85 3.05
N VAL A 144 9.29 -18.48 3.45
CA VAL A 144 8.26 -18.97 2.54
C VAL A 144 7.26 -17.87 2.16
N ASP A 145 7.01 -16.89 3.04
CA ASP A 145 6.11 -15.76 2.76
C ASP A 145 6.72 -14.82 1.70
N PRO A 146 6.17 -14.74 0.47
CA PRO A 146 6.70 -13.89 -0.60
C PRO A 146 6.80 -12.41 -0.23
N GLN A 147 5.96 -11.95 0.72
CA GLN A 147 5.94 -10.56 1.16
C GLN A 147 7.24 -10.17 1.87
N VAL A 148 7.84 -11.08 2.65
CA VAL A 148 8.99 -10.79 3.51
C VAL A 148 10.21 -11.67 3.21
N ALA A 149 10.09 -12.68 2.34
CA ALA A 149 11.19 -13.59 1.99
C ALA A 149 12.44 -12.86 1.50
N ALA A 150 12.28 -11.82 0.68
CA ALA A 150 13.37 -11.00 0.16
C ALA A 150 14.17 -10.27 1.28
N PHE A 151 13.51 -9.92 2.39
CA PHE A 151 14.15 -9.31 3.55
C PHE A 151 14.97 -10.32 4.36
N TYR A 152 14.50 -11.58 4.46
CA TYR A 152 15.18 -12.66 5.18
C TYR A 152 16.09 -13.53 4.28
N GLY A 153 16.47 -13.02 3.10
CA GLY A 153 17.46 -13.63 2.21
C GLY A 153 18.89 -13.58 2.76
N CYS A 154 19.87 -14.03 1.97
CA CYS A 154 21.27 -14.01 2.43
C CYS A 154 21.75 -12.57 2.66
N PRO A 155 22.21 -12.21 3.88
CA PRO A 155 22.66 -10.86 4.20
C PRO A 155 23.95 -10.46 3.48
N ARG A 156 24.75 -11.43 3.01
CA ARG A 156 26.01 -11.19 2.29
C ARG A 156 25.80 -10.85 0.81
N CYS A 157 24.87 -11.54 0.15
CA CYS A 157 24.59 -11.28 -1.27
C CYS A 157 23.56 -10.14 -1.45
N ASN A 158 22.83 -9.75 -0.40
CA ASN A 158 22.05 -8.51 -0.33
C ASN A 158 22.39 -7.67 0.92
N PRO A 159 23.55 -7.00 0.96
CA PRO A 159 23.96 -6.18 2.09
C PRO A 159 23.10 -4.90 2.17
N SER A 160 22.49 -4.62 3.31
CA SER A 160 21.74 -3.36 3.51
C SER A 160 22.70 -2.19 3.71
N ARG A 161 22.35 -1.00 3.17
CA ARG A 161 23.18 0.21 3.24
C ARG A 161 23.55 0.62 4.68
N SER A 162 22.65 0.42 5.63
CA SER A 162 22.85 0.75 7.05
C SER A 162 23.89 -0.15 7.76
N GLY A 163 24.30 -1.27 7.15
CA GLY A 163 25.39 -2.14 7.64
C GLY A 163 26.74 -1.89 6.99
N ALA A 164 26.80 -1.10 5.90
CA ALA A 164 28.05 -0.80 5.20
C ALA A 164 29.03 0.02 6.05
N LEU A 165 28.53 0.76 7.05
CA LEU A 165 29.38 1.53 7.98
C LEU A 165 30.02 0.66 9.07
N SER A 166 29.60 -0.59 9.27
CA SER A 166 30.20 -1.50 10.27
C SER A 166 31.14 -2.55 9.68
N LEU A 167 31.24 -2.66 8.35
CA LEU A 167 32.08 -3.64 7.64
C LEU A 167 33.27 -3.01 6.90
N GLN A 168 33.44 -1.67 6.97
CA GLN A 168 34.55 -0.96 6.32
C GLN A 168 35.92 -1.15 6.97
N SER A 169 36.06 -1.97 8.02
CA SER A 169 37.35 -2.28 8.63
C SER A 169 38.01 -3.58 8.13
N ALA A 170 37.44 -4.27 7.15
CA ALA A 170 38.10 -5.38 6.49
C ALA A 170 38.50 -4.96 5.07
N GLN A 171 39.80 -4.75 4.86
CA GLN A 171 40.38 -4.60 3.52
C GLN A 171 39.93 -5.75 2.61
N PRO A 172 39.71 -5.50 1.30
CA PRO A 172 39.38 -6.56 0.37
C PRO A 172 40.59 -7.49 0.22
N SER A 173 40.55 -8.64 0.89
CA SER A 173 41.47 -9.75 0.60
C SER A 173 41.14 -10.29 -0.79
N LEU A 174 42.15 -10.31 -1.65
CA LEU A 174 42.11 -10.62 -3.08
C LEU A 174 41.62 -12.03 -3.47
N ASP A 175 41.28 -12.90 -2.50
CA ASP A 175 40.92 -14.31 -2.76
C ASP A 175 39.52 -14.71 -2.26
N THR A 176 38.57 -13.78 -2.24
CA THR A 176 37.19 -14.09 -1.87
C THR A 176 36.39 -14.46 -3.13
N PRO A 177 35.71 -15.63 -3.23
CA PRO A 177 34.88 -15.94 -4.38
C PRO A 177 33.83 -14.83 -4.53
N SER A 178 33.81 -14.18 -5.69
CA SER A 178 32.92 -13.07 -5.96
C SER A 178 31.47 -13.54 -5.86
N CYS A 179 30.77 -13.27 -4.75
CA CYS A 179 29.31 -13.37 -4.79
C CYS A 179 28.85 -12.27 -5.76
N SER A 180 28.20 -12.66 -6.86
CA SER A 180 27.46 -11.75 -7.72
C SER A 180 26.40 -11.06 -6.86
N GLN A 181 26.65 -9.80 -6.52
CA GLN A 181 25.73 -8.99 -5.72
C GLN A 181 24.37 -8.97 -6.42
N MET A 182 23.30 -9.14 -5.65
CA MET A 182 21.95 -9.03 -6.21
C MET A 182 21.75 -7.63 -6.80
N GLN A 183 21.21 -7.56 -8.01
CA GLN A 183 20.87 -6.29 -8.64
C GLN A 183 19.80 -5.57 -7.81
N ARG A 184 19.93 -4.25 -7.67
CA ARG A 184 18.97 -3.43 -6.94
C ARG A 184 17.89 -2.90 -7.87
N PHE A 185 16.66 -2.92 -7.38
CA PHE A 185 15.49 -2.50 -8.16
C PHE A 185 15.61 -1.06 -8.67
N ALA A 186 16.02 -0.12 -7.82
CA ALA A 186 16.10 1.29 -8.19
C ALA A 186 17.20 1.59 -9.24
N GLU A 187 18.24 0.75 -9.31
CA GLU A 187 19.34 0.90 -10.27
C GLU A 187 18.93 0.41 -11.67
N VAL A 188 18.19 -0.71 -11.72
CA VAL A 188 17.73 -1.31 -12.98
C VAL A 188 16.47 -0.62 -13.52
N TYR A 189 15.54 -0.23 -12.64
CA TYR A 189 14.24 0.33 -13.00
C TYR A 189 13.95 1.69 -12.33
N PRO A 190 14.71 2.75 -12.64
CA PRO A 190 14.59 4.06 -11.99
C PRO A 190 13.21 4.71 -12.19
N LEU A 191 12.58 4.53 -13.36
CA LEU A 191 11.25 5.06 -13.64
C LEU A 191 10.14 4.39 -12.81
N LEU A 192 10.29 3.10 -12.50
CA LEU A 192 9.37 2.40 -11.60
C LEU A 192 9.64 2.82 -10.16
N ALA A 193 10.92 2.92 -9.77
CA ALA A 193 11.31 3.36 -8.42
C ALA A 193 10.77 4.77 -8.08
N GLY A 194 10.69 5.68 -9.06
CA GLY A 194 10.07 7.00 -8.88
C GLY A 194 8.56 6.97 -8.58
N GLN A 195 7.90 5.82 -8.72
CA GLN A 195 6.47 5.63 -8.42
C GLN A 195 6.26 4.95 -7.06
N TRP A 196 7.29 4.79 -6.25
CA TRP A 196 7.20 4.18 -4.93
C TRP A 196 6.45 5.09 -3.93
N ASP A 197 5.42 4.56 -3.26
CA ASP A 197 4.70 5.29 -2.22
C ASP A 197 5.36 5.08 -0.85
N ALA A 198 6.36 5.91 -0.53
CA ALA A 198 7.12 5.78 0.72
C ALA A 198 6.25 5.92 1.97
N CYS A 199 5.26 6.81 1.95
CA CYS A 199 4.37 7.07 3.08
C CYS A 199 3.48 5.87 3.40
N ARG A 200 2.99 5.16 2.38
CA ARG A 200 2.21 3.92 2.60
C ARG A 200 3.11 2.74 2.94
N ASN A 201 4.24 2.61 2.27
CA ASN A 201 5.14 1.48 2.48
C ASN A 201 5.83 1.51 3.86
N SER A 202 5.96 2.68 4.49
CA SER A 202 6.45 2.80 5.87
C SER A 202 5.48 2.28 6.93
N VAL A 203 4.21 2.03 6.58
CA VAL A 203 3.23 1.47 7.51
C VAL A 203 3.52 -0.01 7.74
N VAL A 204 3.89 -0.36 8.96
CA VAL A 204 4.29 -1.73 9.37
C VAL A 204 3.26 -2.80 8.99
N HIS A 205 1.97 -2.48 9.05
CA HIS A 205 0.89 -3.41 8.69
C HIS A 205 0.94 -3.88 7.22
N ASN A 206 1.58 -3.11 6.32
CA ASN A 206 1.78 -3.51 4.93
C ASN A 206 2.92 -4.52 4.76
N LYS A 207 3.69 -4.81 5.84
CA LYS A 207 4.80 -5.78 5.84
C LYS A 207 5.84 -5.53 4.74
N VAL A 208 6.02 -4.27 4.34
CA VAL A 208 7.12 -3.88 3.44
C VAL A 208 8.30 -3.52 4.34
N LEU A 209 9.25 -4.44 4.48
CA LEU A 209 10.35 -4.33 5.45
C LEU A 209 11.59 -3.62 4.89
N PHE A 210 11.45 -2.92 3.76
CA PHE A 210 12.55 -2.17 3.15
C PHE A 210 12.55 -0.73 3.66
N GLU A 211 13.73 -0.24 4.07
CA GLU A 211 13.91 1.14 4.54
C GLU A 211 13.76 2.15 3.39
N SER A 212 14.24 1.77 2.20
CA SER A 212 14.17 2.58 0.97
C SER A 212 13.93 1.70 -0.25
N VAL A 213 13.37 2.30 -1.31
CA VAL A 213 13.27 1.69 -2.65
C VAL A 213 14.63 1.25 -3.20
N ALA A 214 15.71 1.90 -2.76
CA ALA A 214 17.07 1.55 -3.15
C ALA A 214 17.57 0.22 -2.55
N ASP A 215 16.94 -0.28 -1.49
CA ASP A 215 17.34 -1.53 -0.81
C ASP A 215 16.51 -2.74 -1.26
N VAL A 216 15.56 -2.55 -2.17
CA VAL A 216 14.76 -3.63 -2.73
C VAL A 216 15.63 -4.45 -3.68
N PRO A 217 15.89 -5.74 -3.38
CA PRO A 217 16.67 -6.60 -4.26
C PRO A 217 15.85 -7.10 -5.45
N LEU A 218 16.52 -7.56 -6.49
CA LEU A 218 15.92 -8.34 -7.57
C LEU A 218 16.47 -9.77 -7.56
N PRO A 219 15.60 -10.80 -7.65
CA PRO A 219 14.14 -10.75 -7.75
C PRO A 219 13.43 -10.44 -6.42
N CYS A 220 12.26 -9.80 -6.49
CA CYS A 220 11.42 -9.51 -5.32
C CYS A 220 9.93 -9.60 -5.68
N SER A 221 9.20 -10.46 -4.98
CA SER A 221 7.76 -10.69 -5.14
C SER A 221 6.91 -9.97 -4.09
N SER A 222 7.52 -9.14 -3.23
CA SER A 222 6.80 -8.35 -2.24
C SER A 222 5.75 -7.46 -2.90
N VAL A 223 4.54 -7.47 -2.33
CA VAL A 223 3.45 -6.59 -2.73
C VAL A 223 3.64 -5.24 -2.04
N VAL A 224 3.73 -4.17 -2.83
CA VAL A 224 4.05 -2.82 -2.35
C VAL A 224 3.03 -1.81 -2.86
N TRP A 225 2.99 -0.66 -2.19
CA TRP A 225 2.21 0.48 -2.64
C TRP A 225 2.99 1.35 -3.61
N TRP A 226 2.36 1.66 -4.72
CA TRP A 226 2.83 2.57 -5.75
C TRP A 226 1.94 3.80 -5.77
N ILE A 227 2.41 4.92 -6.31
CA ILE A 227 1.65 6.14 -6.56
C ILE A 227 1.81 6.59 -8.01
N CYS A 228 0.68 6.97 -8.63
CA CYS A 228 0.68 7.24 -10.06
C CYS A 228 1.11 8.67 -10.31
N PRO A 229 2.16 8.95 -11.11
CA PRO A 229 2.57 10.32 -11.39
C PRO A 229 1.52 11.12 -12.17
N HIS A 230 0.58 10.46 -12.85
CA HIS A 230 -0.48 11.13 -13.60
C HIS A 230 -1.74 11.40 -12.78
N CYS A 231 -2.27 10.39 -12.08
CA CYS A 231 -3.56 10.53 -11.38
C CYS A 231 -3.44 10.61 -9.87
N GLU A 232 -2.21 10.54 -9.35
CA GLU A 232 -1.86 10.65 -7.92
C GLU A 232 -2.56 9.62 -7.02
N LYS A 233 -3.13 8.57 -7.62
CA LYS A 233 -3.77 7.49 -6.88
C LYS A 233 -2.76 6.42 -6.56
N SER A 234 -2.72 6.03 -5.29
CA SER A 234 -1.95 4.88 -4.87
C SER A 234 -2.65 3.57 -5.23
N TRP A 235 -1.87 2.53 -5.54
CA TRP A 235 -2.37 1.16 -5.70
C TRP A 235 -1.36 0.14 -5.19
N GLU A 236 -1.86 -1.03 -4.83
CA GLU A 236 -1.09 -2.18 -4.36
C GLU A 236 -0.80 -3.14 -5.54
N GLU A 237 0.46 -3.54 -5.71
CA GLU A 237 0.92 -4.49 -6.74
C GLU A 237 2.32 -5.04 -6.38
N SER A 238 2.62 -6.29 -6.73
CA SER A 238 3.94 -6.87 -6.54
C SER A 238 5.00 -6.28 -7.46
N VAL A 239 6.23 -6.14 -6.94
CA VAL A 239 7.38 -5.64 -7.69
C VAL A 239 7.64 -6.49 -8.94
N ASP A 240 7.73 -7.82 -8.79
CA ASP A 240 7.96 -8.75 -9.90
C ASP A 240 6.91 -8.63 -11.03
N SER A 241 5.62 -8.75 -10.72
CA SER A 241 4.57 -8.62 -11.76
C SER A 241 4.56 -7.24 -12.44
N ARG A 242 4.92 -6.17 -11.72
CA ARG A 242 5.03 -4.84 -12.30
C ARG A 242 6.21 -4.73 -13.27
N ILE A 243 7.36 -5.30 -12.91
CA ILE A 243 8.55 -5.38 -13.77
C ILE A 243 8.24 -6.17 -15.03
N GLN A 244 7.64 -7.36 -14.90
CA GLN A 244 7.26 -8.20 -16.04
C GLN A 244 6.35 -7.45 -17.03
N ARG A 245 5.35 -6.71 -16.54
CA ARG A 245 4.48 -5.88 -17.40
C ARG A 245 5.25 -4.74 -18.06
N PHE A 246 6.17 -4.11 -17.35
CA PHE A 246 6.99 -3.04 -17.90
C PHE A 246 7.89 -3.55 -19.05
N ASP A 247 8.52 -4.71 -18.87
CA ASP A 247 9.37 -5.31 -19.89
C ASP A 247 8.56 -5.82 -21.10
N GLN A 248 7.36 -6.39 -20.87
CA GLN A 248 6.42 -6.74 -21.94
C GLN A 248 6.01 -5.52 -22.78
N ASN A 249 5.76 -4.37 -22.13
CA ASN A 249 5.38 -3.14 -22.83
C ASN A 249 6.54 -2.59 -23.66
N LYS A 250 7.77 -2.59 -23.12
CA LYS A 250 8.99 -2.21 -23.88
C LYS A 250 9.17 -3.08 -25.13
N GLY A 251 8.95 -4.39 -25.02
CA GLY A 251 9.07 -5.31 -26.15
C GLY A 251 8.07 -5.02 -27.28
N LYS A 252 6.84 -4.61 -26.95
CA LYS A 252 5.81 -4.25 -27.93
C LYS A 252 6.12 -2.95 -28.67
N GLU A 253 6.66 -1.94 -27.99
CA GLU A 253 6.98 -0.64 -28.59
C GLU A 253 8.13 -0.74 -29.61
N ASN A 254 9.18 -1.51 -29.30
CA ASN A 254 10.31 -1.72 -30.20
C ASN A 254 9.92 -2.45 -31.51
N SER A 255 8.82 -3.20 -31.51
CA SER A 255 8.35 -3.94 -32.70
C SER A 255 7.40 -3.13 -33.58
N GLU A 256 6.69 -2.14 -33.05
CA GLU A 256 5.66 -1.43 -33.81
C GLU A 256 6.13 -0.05 -34.32
N HIS A 257 6.90 0.73 -33.55
CA HIS A 257 7.36 2.07 -33.94
C HIS A 257 8.82 2.31 -33.52
N GLY A 258 9.72 2.59 -34.48
CA GLY A 258 11.14 2.94 -34.24
C GLY A 258 11.37 4.30 -33.59
N SER A 259 10.49 4.75 -32.69
CA SER A 259 10.63 5.99 -31.93
C SER A 259 11.25 5.71 -30.56
N SER A 260 12.44 6.28 -30.34
CA SER A 260 13.22 6.25 -29.10
C SER A 260 12.60 7.12 -27.98
N GLU A 261 11.29 7.05 -27.78
CA GLU A 261 10.62 7.71 -26.65
C GLU A 261 10.40 6.69 -25.53
N VAL A 262 11.09 6.87 -24.41
CA VAL A 262 10.92 6.01 -23.22
C VAL A 262 9.57 6.34 -22.59
N ASN A 263 8.56 5.53 -22.85
CA ASN A 263 7.25 5.67 -22.22
C ASN A 263 7.33 5.22 -20.76
N ALA A 264 7.03 6.14 -19.83
CA ALA A 264 6.91 5.77 -18.43
C ALA A 264 5.60 4.99 -18.20
N SER A 265 5.70 3.79 -17.61
CA SER A 265 4.52 3.02 -17.23
C SER A 265 3.68 3.78 -16.22
N LEU A 266 2.36 3.64 -16.30
CA LEU A 266 1.44 4.35 -15.44
C LEU A 266 0.79 3.38 -14.45
N CYS A 267 -0.23 3.85 -13.73
CA CYS A 267 -1.08 2.92 -13.03
C CYS A 267 -1.98 2.17 -14.04
N PRO A 268 -2.40 0.94 -13.73
CA PRO A 268 -3.26 0.12 -14.60
C PRO A 268 -4.56 0.80 -15.05
N SER A 269 -5.08 1.76 -14.26
CA SER A 269 -6.27 2.53 -14.64
C SER A 269 -6.00 3.56 -15.74
N CYS A 270 -4.83 4.20 -15.72
CA CYS A 270 -4.44 5.18 -16.72
C CYS A 270 -4.00 4.50 -18.01
N GLU A 271 -3.27 3.37 -17.89
CA GLU A 271 -2.92 2.52 -19.03
C GLU A 271 -4.17 2.01 -19.76
N GLY A 272 -5.18 1.53 -19.02
CA GLY A 272 -6.46 1.12 -19.60
C GLY A 272 -7.25 2.25 -20.28
N ARG A 273 -6.95 3.52 -19.96
CA ARG A 273 -7.50 4.70 -20.64
C ARG A 273 -6.66 5.16 -21.84
N GLY A 274 -5.52 4.50 -22.10
CA GLY A 274 -4.58 4.89 -23.16
C GLY A 274 -3.78 6.15 -22.85
N ALA A 275 -3.60 6.48 -21.56
CA ALA A 275 -2.70 7.57 -21.17
C ALA A 275 -1.25 7.09 -21.31
N LEU A 276 -0.39 7.96 -21.85
CA LEU A 276 1.05 7.74 -21.99
C LEU A 276 1.79 8.94 -21.39
N LEU A 277 2.89 8.68 -20.71
CA LEU A 277 3.85 9.70 -20.29
C LEU A 277 5.02 9.68 -21.28
N CYS A 278 5.04 10.66 -22.19
CA CYS A 278 6.19 10.92 -23.05
C CYS A 278 7.17 11.82 -22.29
N ALA A 279 8.39 11.33 -22.03
CA ALA A 279 9.48 12.18 -21.59
C ALA A 279 10.15 12.82 -22.81
N SER A 280 9.78 14.05 -23.15
CA SER A 280 10.54 14.84 -24.13
C SER A 280 11.83 15.37 -23.49
N GLY A 281 12.98 15.20 -24.16
CA GLY A 281 14.30 15.61 -23.68
C GLY A 281 14.46 17.12 -23.41
N PRO A 282 15.58 17.53 -22.77
CA PRO A 282 15.73 18.88 -22.23
C PRO A 282 16.07 19.89 -23.32
N SER A 283 15.14 20.78 -23.66
CA SER A 283 15.46 22.12 -24.15
C SER A 283 15.11 23.11 -23.05
N GLY A 284 16.06 23.97 -22.71
CA GLY A 284 16.06 24.79 -21.50
C GLY A 284 14.80 25.62 -21.30
N SER A 285 13.90 25.16 -20.44
CA SER A 285 13.08 25.90 -19.48
C SER A 285 12.15 24.90 -18.79
N ALA A 286 12.04 25.00 -17.47
CA ALA A 286 11.20 24.20 -16.54
C ALA A 286 10.54 22.92 -17.13
N ALA A 287 11.06 21.75 -16.75
CA ALA A 287 10.51 20.44 -17.12
C ALA A 287 9.06 20.27 -16.67
N THR A 288 8.10 20.59 -17.53
CA THR A 288 6.70 20.17 -17.41
C THR A 288 6.52 18.87 -18.17
N ALA A 289 6.25 17.77 -17.46
CA ALA A 289 5.81 16.52 -18.06
C ALA A 289 4.51 16.75 -18.86
N ASN A 290 4.58 16.71 -20.18
CA ASN A 290 3.41 16.90 -21.03
C ASN A 290 2.69 15.56 -21.24
N VAL A 291 1.50 15.42 -20.65
CA VAL A 291 0.62 14.28 -20.89
C VAL A 291 -0.13 14.52 -22.20
N LYS A 292 0.19 13.75 -23.25
CA LYS A 292 -0.68 13.67 -24.43
C LYS A 292 -1.82 12.73 -24.12
N ALA A 293 -3.02 13.28 -23.89
CA ALA A 293 -4.24 12.51 -24.07
C ALA A 293 -4.37 12.23 -25.58
N VAL A 294 -4.22 10.97 -25.99
CA VAL A 294 -4.61 10.57 -27.35
C VAL A 294 -6.13 10.67 -27.41
N SER A 295 -6.63 11.84 -27.80
CA SER A 295 -8.03 12.05 -28.13
C SER A 295 -8.33 11.17 -29.34
N LYS A 296 -8.89 9.98 -29.11
CA LYS A 296 -9.62 9.26 -30.14
C LYS A 296 -10.83 10.11 -30.50
N ARG A 297 -10.66 11.05 -31.42
CA ARG A 297 -11.77 11.60 -32.20
C ARG A 297 -12.54 10.38 -32.74
N ARG A 298 -13.86 10.37 -32.54
CA ARG A 298 -14.79 9.40 -33.13
C ARG A 298 -14.76 9.56 -34.67
N GLY A 299 -13.71 9.06 -35.30
CA GLY A 299 -13.66 8.80 -36.72
C GLY A 299 -14.06 7.35 -36.95
N LYS A 300 -15.09 7.12 -37.76
CA LYS A 300 -15.37 5.82 -38.40
C LYS A 300 -14.20 5.52 -39.35
N GLY A 301 -13.09 5.04 -38.80
CA GLY A 301 -11.92 4.60 -39.55
C GLY A 301 -11.53 3.24 -39.01
N ARG A 302 -11.77 2.19 -39.80
CA ARG A 302 -11.42 0.79 -39.52
C ARG A 302 -9.89 0.65 -39.57
N ALA A 303 -9.21 1.13 -38.55
CA ALA A 303 -7.82 0.77 -38.28
C ALA A 303 -7.83 -0.45 -37.37
N THR A 304 -7.72 -1.64 -37.97
CA THR A 304 -7.41 -2.89 -37.29
C THR A 304 -6.01 -2.79 -36.68
N LYS A 305 -5.90 -2.16 -35.50
CA LYS A 305 -4.77 -2.42 -34.60
C LYS A 305 -4.83 -3.89 -34.22
N CYS A 306 -3.69 -4.58 -34.33
CA CYS A 306 -3.53 -5.96 -33.89
C CYS A 306 -3.60 -6.02 -32.36
N SER A 307 -4.80 -5.82 -31.81
CA SER A 307 -5.08 -6.07 -30.40
C SER A 307 -5.10 -7.57 -30.24
N GLU A 308 -3.98 -8.13 -29.81
CA GLU A 308 -3.86 -9.51 -29.37
C GLU A 308 -5.09 -9.87 -28.51
N LEU A 309 -5.83 -10.87 -28.98
CA LEU A 309 -7.17 -11.13 -28.49
C LEU A 309 -7.04 -11.90 -27.18
N LYS A 310 -7.14 -11.19 -26.05
CA LYS A 310 -7.13 -11.80 -24.72
C LYS A 310 -8.28 -12.80 -24.59
N ARG A 311 -7.96 -14.08 -24.35
CA ARG A 311 -8.94 -15.18 -24.29
C ARG A 311 -9.10 -15.70 -22.86
N PHE A 312 -7.98 -15.85 -22.14
CA PHE A 312 -7.90 -16.45 -20.81
C PHE A 312 -7.45 -15.45 -19.76
N LEU A 313 -7.69 -15.76 -18.48
CA LEU A 313 -7.34 -14.88 -17.37
C LEU A 313 -5.84 -14.60 -17.33
N LYS A 314 -4.99 -15.56 -17.69
CA LYS A 314 -3.54 -15.36 -17.81
C LYS A 314 -3.14 -14.27 -18.82
N ASP A 315 -3.96 -14.00 -19.83
CA ASP A 315 -3.66 -13.02 -20.88
C ASP A 315 -3.90 -11.58 -20.38
N ASP A 316 -4.57 -11.42 -19.23
CA ASP A 316 -4.82 -10.12 -18.60
C ASP A 316 -4.11 -10.03 -17.24
N SER A 317 -2.86 -9.56 -17.27
CA SER A 317 -2.03 -9.38 -16.06
C SER A 317 -2.67 -8.46 -15.00
N ILE A 318 -3.52 -7.53 -15.42
CA ILE A 318 -4.24 -6.61 -14.52
C ILE A 318 -5.32 -7.39 -13.77
N LEU A 319 -6.16 -8.17 -14.45
CA LEU A 319 -7.17 -8.98 -13.78
C LEU A 319 -6.54 -10.12 -12.98
N LEU A 320 -5.51 -10.78 -13.52
CA LEU A 320 -4.81 -11.86 -12.84
C LEU A 320 -4.23 -11.41 -11.49
N SER A 321 -3.64 -10.22 -11.43
CA SER A 321 -3.10 -9.66 -10.17
C SER A 321 -4.16 -9.27 -9.14
N GLU A 322 -5.42 -9.07 -9.53
CA GLU A 322 -6.52 -8.86 -8.59
C GLU A 322 -7.24 -10.15 -8.19
N ALA A 323 -7.08 -11.24 -8.95
CA ALA A 323 -7.77 -12.50 -8.72
C ALA A 323 -7.11 -13.28 -7.58
N GLN A 324 -7.90 -13.66 -6.57
CA GLN A 324 -7.47 -14.57 -5.51
C GLN A 324 -7.85 -15.99 -5.92
N LEU A 325 -6.97 -16.62 -6.69
CA LEU A 325 -7.14 -17.99 -7.18
C LEU A 325 -6.84 -19.01 -6.07
N HIS A 326 -7.58 -20.10 -6.04
CA HIS A 326 -7.20 -21.25 -5.23
C HIS A 326 -6.07 -22.04 -5.90
N ALA A 327 -5.38 -22.90 -5.13
CA ALA A 327 -4.26 -23.69 -5.65
C ALA A 327 -4.62 -24.61 -6.84
N TYR A 328 -5.90 -24.99 -6.97
CA TYR A 328 -6.40 -25.82 -8.07
C TYR A 328 -6.91 -25.03 -9.28
N ASP A 329 -6.99 -23.69 -9.19
CA ASP A 329 -7.47 -22.86 -10.28
C ASP A 329 -6.33 -22.54 -11.26
N ASP A 330 -6.37 -23.10 -12.46
CA ASP A 330 -5.42 -22.76 -13.52
C ASP A 330 -5.89 -21.50 -14.31
N PRO A 331 -5.19 -20.36 -14.23
CA PRO A 331 -5.54 -19.14 -14.96
C PRO A 331 -5.45 -19.30 -16.49
N ALA A 332 -4.76 -20.32 -17.01
CA ALA A 332 -4.71 -20.63 -18.44
C ALA A 332 -6.00 -21.26 -18.96
N THR A 333 -6.84 -21.83 -18.08
CA THR A 333 -8.10 -22.48 -18.46
C THR A 333 -9.31 -21.58 -18.26
N ILE A 334 -9.21 -20.59 -17.37
CA ILE A 334 -10.31 -19.68 -17.06
C ILE A 334 -10.49 -18.67 -18.19
N THR A 335 -11.56 -18.80 -18.95
CA THR A 335 -11.87 -17.86 -20.06
C THR A 335 -12.35 -16.51 -19.51
N LEU A 336 -11.95 -15.42 -20.17
CA LEU A 336 -12.33 -14.05 -19.78
C LEU A 336 -13.82 -13.75 -19.96
N ARG A 337 -14.53 -14.57 -20.75
CA ARG A 337 -15.98 -14.49 -20.94
C ARG A 337 -16.77 -15.43 -20.03
N SER A 338 -16.11 -16.19 -19.16
CA SER A 338 -16.79 -17.11 -18.26
C SER A 338 -17.57 -16.37 -17.17
N ASN A 339 -18.71 -16.93 -16.76
CA ASN A 339 -19.46 -16.47 -15.60
C ASN A 339 -18.93 -17.07 -14.28
N LYS A 340 -17.75 -17.73 -14.29
CA LYS A 340 -17.12 -18.28 -13.09
C LYS A 340 -16.92 -17.18 -12.07
N LEU A 341 -17.39 -17.40 -10.84
CA LEU A 341 -17.19 -16.48 -9.72
C LEU A 341 -15.80 -16.71 -9.14
N LEU A 342 -15.05 -15.63 -8.96
CA LEU A 342 -13.78 -15.63 -8.26
C LEU A 342 -13.84 -14.62 -7.11
N CYS A 343 -13.01 -14.82 -6.10
CA CYS A 343 -12.68 -13.81 -5.11
C CYS A 343 -11.67 -12.83 -5.72
N TRP A 344 -11.91 -11.52 -5.57
CA TRP A 344 -11.08 -10.45 -6.10
C TRP A 344 -10.63 -9.55 -4.96
N LYS A 345 -9.36 -9.17 -4.94
CA LYS A 345 -8.81 -8.16 -4.03
C LYS A 345 -8.58 -6.87 -4.79
N CYS A 346 -9.24 -5.79 -4.38
CA CYS A 346 -9.13 -4.50 -5.06
C CYS A 346 -7.76 -3.83 -4.83
N ARG A 347 -7.01 -3.54 -5.89
CA ARG A 347 -5.70 -2.85 -5.82
C ARG A 347 -5.71 -1.46 -5.16
N TRP A 348 -6.85 -0.77 -5.08
CA TRP A 348 -6.91 0.60 -4.54
C TRP A 348 -7.27 0.64 -3.06
N CYS A 349 -8.05 -0.33 -2.58
CA CYS A 349 -8.59 -0.30 -1.22
C CYS A 349 -8.47 -1.62 -0.47
N ALA A 350 -7.81 -2.62 -1.07
CA ALA A 350 -7.62 -3.99 -0.57
C ALA A 350 -8.92 -4.75 -0.20
N TYR A 351 -10.10 -4.23 -0.52
CA TYR A 351 -11.37 -4.88 -0.24
C TYR A 351 -11.54 -6.14 -1.09
N GLU A 352 -11.91 -7.23 -0.43
CA GLU A 352 -12.20 -8.51 -1.05
C GLU A 352 -13.67 -8.61 -1.43
N PHE A 353 -13.95 -9.06 -2.65
CA PHE A 353 -15.31 -9.19 -3.15
C PHE A 353 -15.43 -10.30 -4.20
N VAL A 354 -16.64 -10.84 -4.32
CA VAL A 354 -16.95 -11.87 -5.32
C VAL A 354 -17.58 -11.23 -6.55
N ALA A 355 -17.06 -11.59 -7.73
CA ALA A 355 -17.63 -11.19 -9.02
C ALA A 355 -17.29 -12.24 -10.08
N SER A 356 -18.06 -12.28 -11.17
CA SER A 356 -17.73 -13.14 -12.30
C SER A 356 -16.59 -12.55 -13.13
N VAL A 357 -15.81 -13.42 -13.78
CA VAL A 357 -14.73 -13.01 -14.69
C VAL A 357 -15.29 -12.16 -15.85
N ALA A 358 -16.41 -12.58 -16.45
CA ALA A 358 -17.08 -11.82 -17.51
C ALA A 358 -17.51 -10.41 -17.08
N ASP A 359 -18.09 -10.25 -15.89
CA ASP A 359 -18.46 -8.92 -15.37
C ASP A 359 -17.23 -8.01 -15.22
N ARG A 360 -16.12 -8.58 -14.74
CA ARG A 360 -14.86 -7.87 -14.51
C ARG A 360 -14.20 -7.45 -15.82
N PHE A 361 -14.19 -8.35 -16.81
CA PHE A 361 -13.54 -8.13 -18.10
C PHE A 361 -14.42 -7.33 -19.08
N LEU A 362 -15.65 -7.76 -19.35
CA LEU A 362 -16.50 -7.17 -20.38
C LEU A 362 -17.20 -5.88 -19.93
N ARG A 363 -17.58 -5.79 -18.65
CA ARG A 363 -18.35 -4.66 -18.09
C ARG A 363 -17.52 -3.75 -17.21
N TYR A 364 -16.24 -4.08 -17.01
CA TYR A 364 -15.34 -3.35 -16.14
C TYR A 364 -15.92 -3.12 -14.73
N LYS A 365 -16.63 -4.12 -14.20
CA LYS A 365 -17.32 -4.04 -12.91
C LYS A 365 -16.31 -3.69 -11.81
N ARG A 366 -16.47 -2.53 -11.17
CA ARG A 366 -15.52 -2.03 -10.17
C ARG A 366 -15.78 -2.63 -8.79
N CYS A 367 -14.79 -2.51 -7.92
CA CYS A 367 -14.91 -2.91 -6.50
C CYS A 367 -16.11 -2.22 -5.83
N PRO A 368 -17.02 -2.98 -5.17
CA PRO A 368 -18.20 -2.43 -4.50
C PRO A 368 -17.91 -1.38 -3.43
N GLN A 369 -16.77 -1.49 -2.75
CA GLN A 369 -16.34 -0.49 -1.77
C GLN A 369 -15.93 0.83 -2.46
N CYS A 370 -15.15 0.76 -3.55
CA CYS A 370 -14.73 1.95 -4.30
C CYS A 370 -15.85 2.64 -5.08
N THR A 371 -16.98 1.96 -5.33
CA THR A 371 -18.15 2.55 -6.00
C THR A 371 -19.22 3.03 -5.03
N GLY A 372 -19.12 2.69 -3.74
CA GLY A 372 -20.15 2.97 -2.74
C GLY A 372 -21.30 1.96 -2.70
N ALA A 373 -21.26 0.91 -3.54
CA ALA A 373 -22.27 -0.16 -3.53
C ALA A 373 -22.26 -0.97 -2.21
N LYS A 374 -21.07 -1.15 -1.61
CA LYS A 374 -20.92 -1.68 -0.25
C LYS A 374 -20.50 -0.54 0.68
N ARG A 375 -21.28 -0.28 1.71
CA ARG A 375 -20.96 0.73 2.74
C ARG A 375 -19.93 0.18 3.71
N THR A 376 -18.80 0.86 3.85
CA THR A 376 -17.73 0.52 4.79
C THR A 376 -17.14 1.80 5.39
N PRO A 377 -16.41 1.73 6.50
CA PRO A 377 -15.80 2.92 7.09
C PRO A 377 -14.92 3.73 6.12
N LEU A 378 -14.37 3.08 5.09
CA LEU A 378 -13.52 3.69 4.05
C LEU A 378 -14.28 4.49 2.99
N ASN A 379 -15.62 4.43 2.96
CA ASN A 379 -16.44 5.23 2.04
C ASN A 379 -17.63 5.93 2.69
N LEU A 380 -17.92 5.67 3.97
CA LEU A 380 -18.97 6.38 4.71
C LEU A 380 -18.64 7.88 4.80
N LEU A 381 -19.62 8.71 4.44
CA LEU A 381 -19.48 10.17 4.42
C LEU A 381 -19.11 10.72 5.80
N SER A 382 -19.73 10.18 6.85
CA SER A 382 -19.52 10.63 8.24
C SER A 382 -18.10 10.39 8.76
N ILE A 383 -17.40 9.40 8.21
CA ILE A 383 -16.05 9.03 8.63
C ILE A 383 -15.03 9.71 7.73
N GLN A 384 -15.20 9.59 6.41
CA GLN A 384 -14.20 10.06 5.45
C GLN A 384 -14.24 11.58 5.23
N ARG A 385 -15.41 12.22 5.31
CA ARG A 385 -15.59 13.65 5.01
C ARG A 385 -16.45 14.37 6.06
N PRO A 386 -15.96 14.49 7.31
CA PRO A 386 -16.67 15.20 8.38
C PRO A 386 -16.81 16.70 8.10
N ASP A 387 -15.97 17.27 7.22
CA ASP A 387 -16.07 18.63 6.70
C ASP A 387 -17.33 18.84 5.86
N VAL A 388 -17.65 17.89 4.98
CA VAL A 388 -18.84 17.91 4.13
C VAL A 388 -20.09 17.68 4.97
N LEU A 389 -20.07 16.70 5.89
CA LEU A 389 -21.19 16.43 6.80
C LEU A 389 -21.61 17.68 7.59
N ARG A 390 -20.62 18.48 7.96
CA ARG A 390 -20.73 19.75 8.68
C ARG A 390 -21.41 20.87 7.89
N GLU A 391 -21.50 20.75 6.57
CA GLU A 391 -22.22 21.68 5.70
C GLU A 391 -23.66 21.22 5.42
N ILE A 392 -23.99 19.95 5.64
CA ILE A 392 -25.34 19.44 5.34
C ILE A 392 -26.36 20.09 6.27
N ALA A 393 -27.51 20.47 5.72
CA ALA A 393 -28.60 21.07 6.47
C ALA A 393 -29.15 20.12 7.55
N SER A 394 -29.53 20.68 8.70
CA SER A 394 -30.10 19.92 9.83
C SER A 394 -31.46 19.30 9.54
N THR A 395 -32.12 19.68 8.44
CA THR A 395 -33.37 19.10 7.97
C THR A 395 -33.21 17.68 7.43
N VAL A 396 -31.98 17.24 7.11
CA VAL A 396 -31.72 15.88 6.64
C VAL A 396 -31.74 14.90 7.83
N PRO A 397 -32.52 13.81 7.77
CA PRO A 397 -32.61 12.86 8.88
C PRO A 397 -31.28 12.13 9.10
N LYS A 398 -30.91 11.96 10.37
CA LYS A 398 -29.66 11.27 10.79
C LYS A 398 -29.53 9.87 10.19
N SER A 399 -30.63 9.12 10.06
CA SER A 399 -30.64 7.78 9.47
C SER A 399 -30.17 7.74 8.02
N LYS A 400 -30.49 8.78 7.23
CA LYS A 400 -30.03 8.94 5.85
C LYS A 400 -28.54 9.32 5.82
N LEU A 401 -28.10 10.20 6.71
CA LEU A 401 -26.70 10.63 6.83
C LEU A 401 -25.77 9.50 7.24
N LEU A 402 -26.18 8.65 8.16
CA LEU A 402 -25.39 7.48 8.61
C LEU A 402 -25.19 6.44 7.51
N LYS A 403 -26.06 6.40 6.50
CA LYS A 403 -25.97 5.47 5.36
C LYS A 403 -25.36 6.12 4.11
N ALA A 404 -25.09 7.43 4.14
CA ALA A 404 -24.56 8.15 3.01
C ALA A 404 -23.08 7.83 2.79
N THR A 405 -22.68 7.63 1.54
CA THR A 405 -21.28 7.42 1.14
C THR A 405 -20.74 8.64 0.39
N VAL A 406 -19.42 8.76 0.32
CA VAL A 406 -18.74 9.79 -0.50
C VAL A 406 -18.95 9.62 -2.01
N HIS A 407 -19.54 8.50 -2.43
CA HIS A 407 -19.79 8.16 -3.84
C HIS A 407 -21.25 8.35 -4.25
N ASP A 408 -22.14 8.65 -3.30
CA ASP A 408 -23.57 8.75 -3.53
C ASP A 408 -23.92 9.98 -4.39
N ASP A 409 -24.70 9.76 -5.45
CA ASP A 409 -25.20 10.85 -6.30
C ASP A 409 -26.49 11.50 -5.75
N THR A 410 -26.88 11.17 -4.51
CA THR A 410 -28.07 11.76 -3.89
C THR A 410 -27.86 13.25 -3.66
N VAL A 411 -28.77 14.07 -4.19
CA VAL A 411 -28.80 15.52 -3.95
C VAL A 411 -29.19 15.79 -2.51
N MET A 412 -28.39 16.61 -1.82
CA MET A 412 -28.63 17.03 -0.44
C MET A 412 -28.63 18.55 -0.32
N PRO A 413 -29.44 19.12 0.60
CA PRO A 413 -29.35 20.52 0.96
C PRO A 413 -28.13 20.77 1.86
N PHE A 414 -27.34 21.78 1.51
CA PHE A 414 -26.18 22.28 2.23
C PHE A 414 -26.42 23.73 2.68
N VAL A 415 -25.73 24.12 3.76
CA VAL A 415 -25.66 25.48 4.28
C VAL A 415 -24.22 25.93 4.24
N CYS A 416 -23.92 26.92 3.40
CA CYS A 416 -22.57 27.43 3.23
C CYS A 416 -22.04 28.02 4.54
N ARG A 417 -20.83 27.61 4.93
CA ARG A 417 -20.20 28.10 6.17
C ARG A 417 -19.65 29.53 6.08
N THR A 418 -19.52 30.07 4.87
CA THR A 418 -19.00 31.42 4.58
C THR A 418 -20.13 32.44 4.47
N CYS A 419 -21.12 32.20 3.60
CA CYS A 419 -22.21 33.16 3.33
C CYS A 419 -23.55 32.80 3.99
N LEU A 420 -23.67 31.63 4.63
CA LEU A 420 -24.90 31.07 5.22
C LEU A 420 -26.04 30.80 4.22
N SER A 421 -25.78 30.92 2.91
CA SER A 421 -26.77 30.54 1.90
C SER A 421 -27.02 29.04 1.94
N THR A 422 -28.28 28.66 1.75
CA THR A 422 -28.63 27.30 1.34
C THR A 422 -28.22 27.07 -0.10
N TYR A 423 -27.87 25.84 -0.44
CA TYR A 423 -27.67 25.37 -1.82
C TYR A 423 -27.82 23.85 -1.85
N ARG A 424 -28.12 23.28 -3.01
CA ARG A 424 -28.27 21.82 -3.21
C ARG A 424 -27.19 21.29 -4.14
N MET A 425 -26.65 20.12 -3.81
CA MET A 425 -25.62 19.48 -4.61
C MET A 425 -25.63 17.95 -4.38
N PRO A 426 -25.26 17.12 -5.36
CA PRO A 426 -24.95 15.71 -5.11
C PRO A 426 -23.79 15.58 -4.12
N ILE A 427 -23.89 14.63 -3.18
CA ILE A 427 -22.83 14.36 -2.20
C ILE A 427 -21.51 14.05 -2.92
N ARG A 428 -21.56 13.17 -3.92
CA ARG A 428 -20.41 12.81 -4.75
C ARG A 428 -19.71 14.04 -5.33
N LEU A 429 -20.48 14.95 -5.94
CA LEU A 429 -19.91 16.17 -6.52
C LEU A 429 -19.24 17.04 -5.45
N ARG A 430 -19.89 17.23 -4.30
CA ARG A 430 -19.30 18.01 -3.19
C ARG A 430 -18.00 17.37 -2.67
N CYS A 431 -17.92 16.04 -2.61
CA CYS A 431 -16.72 15.33 -2.18
C CYS A 431 -15.59 15.37 -3.22
N LEU A 432 -15.92 15.46 -4.52
CA LEU A 432 -14.93 15.59 -5.61
C LEU A 432 -14.27 16.98 -5.65
N LEU A 433 -14.90 18.01 -5.08
CA LEU A 433 -14.30 19.34 -4.98
C LEU A 433 -13.15 19.35 -3.94
N PRO A 434 -11.93 19.76 -4.33
CA PRO A 434 -10.79 19.92 -3.43
C PRO A 434 -11.06 20.85 -2.25
N GLU A 435 -10.28 20.67 -1.19
CA GLU A 435 -10.25 21.62 -0.09
C GLU A 435 -9.73 23.00 -0.57
N GLY A 436 -10.32 24.08 -0.05
CA GLY A 436 -9.99 25.46 -0.44
C GLY A 436 -10.82 26.03 -1.61
N LEU A 437 -11.39 25.19 -2.47
CA LEU A 437 -12.35 25.65 -3.47
C LEU A 437 -13.73 25.90 -2.85
N ALA A 438 -14.42 26.93 -3.33
CA ALA A 438 -15.76 27.24 -2.86
C ALA A 438 -16.76 26.27 -3.52
N ALA A 439 -17.43 25.44 -2.72
CA ALA A 439 -18.51 24.59 -3.22
C ALA A 439 -19.85 25.34 -3.37
N CYS A 440 -20.06 26.38 -2.56
CA CYS A 440 -21.30 27.17 -2.61
C CYS A 440 -21.36 28.04 -3.88
N PRO A 441 -22.41 27.93 -4.71
CA PRO A 441 -22.53 28.69 -5.95
C PRO A 441 -22.49 30.21 -5.76
N LYS A 442 -23.13 30.74 -4.69
CA LYS A 442 -23.06 32.18 -4.37
C LYS A 442 -21.63 32.63 -4.05
N CYS A 443 -20.84 31.80 -3.35
CA CYS A 443 -19.44 32.12 -3.08
C CYS A 443 -18.58 32.05 -4.35
N VAL A 444 -18.82 31.08 -5.23
CA VAL A 444 -18.13 30.97 -6.52
C VAL A 444 -18.44 32.19 -7.40
N TRP A 445 -19.72 32.56 -7.50
CA TRP A 445 -20.17 33.75 -8.23
C TRP A 445 -19.49 35.03 -7.74
N ASN A 446 -19.51 35.26 -6.42
CA ASN A 446 -18.88 36.45 -5.84
C ASN A 446 -17.35 36.50 -6.08
N LYS A 447 -16.68 35.35 -6.04
CA LYS A 447 -15.25 35.26 -6.38
C LYS A 447 -14.99 35.58 -7.85
N SER A 448 -15.84 35.07 -8.75
CA SER A 448 -15.75 35.33 -10.18
C SER A 448 -15.98 36.81 -10.51
N LYS A 449 -17.02 37.43 -9.93
CA LYS A 449 -17.30 38.86 -10.09
C LYS A 449 -16.11 39.72 -9.65
N PHE A 450 -15.55 39.44 -8.48
CA PHE A 450 -14.37 40.15 -7.99
C PHE A 450 -13.14 39.97 -8.90
N ALA A 451 -12.92 38.77 -9.44
CA ALA A 451 -11.81 38.53 -10.36
C ALA A 451 -11.94 39.35 -11.66
N LEU A 452 -13.16 39.52 -12.18
CA LEU A 452 -13.44 40.38 -13.33
C LEU A 452 -13.19 41.86 -13.02
N GLU A 453 -13.62 42.34 -11.85
CA GLU A 453 -13.37 43.72 -11.40
C GLU A 453 -11.86 44.00 -11.25
N VAL A 454 -11.10 43.09 -10.64
CA VAL A 454 -9.64 43.23 -10.49
C VAL A 454 -8.93 43.16 -11.85
N ALA A 455 -9.36 42.29 -12.76
CA ALA A 455 -8.80 42.21 -14.11
C ALA A 455 -9.02 43.52 -14.88
N ALA A 456 -10.21 44.14 -14.77
CA ALA A 456 -10.49 45.45 -15.37
C ALA A 456 -9.58 46.55 -14.80
N LEU A 457 -9.45 46.64 -13.47
CA LEU A 457 -8.59 47.64 -12.80
C LEU A 457 -7.10 47.43 -13.08
N SER A 458 -6.66 46.18 -13.26
CA SER A 458 -5.25 45.87 -13.57
C SER A 458 -4.89 46.24 -15.00
N ALA A 459 -5.85 46.19 -15.95
CA ALA A 459 -5.68 46.69 -17.30
C ALA A 459 -5.54 48.23 -17.34
N GLU A 460 -6.07 48.93 -16.34
CA GLU A 460 -5.99 50.38 -16.17
C GLU A 460 -4.77 50.83 -15.34
N GLY A 461 -3.82 49.94 -15.04
CA GLY A 461 -2.56 50.27 -14.34
C GLY A 461 -2.65 50.36 -12.81
N GLY A 462 -3.81 50.04 -12.22
CA GLY A 462 -4.01 50.04 -10.76
C GLY A 462 -3.76 48.69 -10.11
N GLY A 463 -2.71 48.58 -9.29
CA GLY A 463 -2.49 47.39 -8.45
C GLY A 463 -3.57 47.28 -7.37
N CYS A 464 -4.32 46.17 -7.35
CA CYS A 464 -5.38 45.93 -6.37
C CYS A 464 -4.99 44.88 -5.31
N SER A 465 -5.15 45.22 -4.03
CA SER A 465 -4.93 44.28 -2.92
C SER A 465 -6.14 43.33 -2.78
N ALA A 466 -5.86 42.02 -2.73
CA ALA A 466 -6.89 41.00 -2.57
C ALA A 466 -7.66 41.18 -1.25
N ARG A 467 -8.95 41.52 -1.32
CA ARG A 467 -9.81 41.57 -0.13
C ARG A 467 -10.31 40.16 0.21
N PRO A 468 -10.01 39.60 1.39
CA PRO A 468 -10.51 38.30 1.77
C PRO A 468 -12.05 38.32 1.88
N GLN A 469 -12.69 37.28 1.36
CA GLN A 469 -14.15 37.15 1.43
C GLN A 469 -14.60 37.12 2.91
N ARG A 470 -15.29 38.18 3.35
CA ARG A 470 -15.77 38.29 4.73
C ARG A 470 -16.82 37.21 5.02
N LYS A 471 -16.62 36.45 6.11
CA LYS A 471 -17.61 35.51 6.61
C LYS A 471 -18.84 36.29 7.11
N LYS A 472 -20.04 35.89 6.70
CA LYS A 472 -21.29 36.49 7.20
C LYS A 472 -21.39 36.23 8.70
N ARG A 473 -21.70 37.28 9.49
CA ARG A 473 -21.91 37.15 10.94
C ARG A 473 -23.08 36.20 11.19
N ARG A 474 -22.86 35.21 12.06
CA ARG A 474 -23.87 34.21 12.45
C ARG A 474 -24.75 34.76 13.57
N SER A 475 -25.57 35.76 13.26
CA SER A 475 -26.60 36.29 14.17
C SER A 475 -27.79 35.32 14.29
N LYS A 476 -28.67 35.59 15.26
CA LYS A 476 -29.94 34.87 15.41
C LYS A 476 -30.77 35.01 14.13
N ASP A 477 -30.86 36.21 13.58
CA ASP A 477 -31.68 36.50 12.39
C ASP A 477 -31.15 35.79 11.14
N SER A 478 -29.83 35.79 10.92
CA SER A 478 -29.25 35.12 9.75
C SER A 478 -29.42 33.61 9.80
N ARG A 479 -29.46 33.01 11.00
CA ARG A 479 -29.81 31.59 11.19
C ARG A 479 -31.29 31.32 10.94
N ILE A 480 -32.18 32.20 11.42
CA ILE A 480 -33.62 32.06 11.22
C ILE A 480 -33.97 32.12 9.73
N LEU A 481 -33.39 33.07 8.98
CA LEU A 481 -33.60 33.17 7.54
C LEU A 481 -33.22 31.89 6.80
N ALA A 482 -32.01 31.36 7.04
CA ALA A 482 -31.58 30.11 6.42
C ALA A 482 -32.45 28.91 6.83
N LEU A 483 -32.92 28.86 8.09
CA LEU A 483 -33.85 27.82 8.54
C LEU A 483 -35.22 27.93 7.87
N ASN A 484 -35.72 29.14 7.64
CA ASN A 484 -36.98 29.36 6.95
C ASN A 484 -36.89 28.91 5.48
N GLU A 485 -35.81 29.26 4.77
CA GLU A 485 -35.53 28.76 3.41
C GLU A 485 -35.51 27.22 3.38
N LEU A 486 -34.85 26.58 4.35
CA LEU A 486 -34.82 25.12 4.44
C LEU A 486 -36.19 24.49 4.73
N ARG A 487 -37.06 25.17 5.47
CA ARG A 487 -38.41 24.69 5.82
C ARG A 487 -39.38 24.78 4.63
N GLN A 488 -39.19 25.74 3.74
CA GLN A 488 -40.02 25.87 2.54
C GLN A 488 -39.89 24.66 1.60
N ARG A 489 -38.79 23.90 1.70
CA ARG A 489 -38.55 22.65 0.94
C ARG A 489 -38.76 22.81 -0.57
N ASP A 490 -38.45 23.98 -1.12
CA ASP A 490 -38.39 24.15 -2.56
C ASP A 490 -37.24 23.27 -3.11
N ASN A 491 -37.61 22.09 -3.60
CA ASN A 491 -36.69 21.10 -4.14
C ASN A 491 -36.49 21.28 -5.65
N GLY A 492 -37.34 22.10 -6.30
CA GLY A 492 -37.21 22.42 -7.73
C GLY A 492 -36.08 23.42 -7.97
N LEU A 493 -35.80 24.29 -6.99
CA LEU A 493 -34.70 25.24 -7.03
C LEU A 493 -33.44 24.72 -6.32
N LEU A 494 -32.29 24.78 -7.00
CA LEU A 494 -31.00 24.32 -6.44
C LEU A 494 -30.29 25.37 -5.56
N ASN A 495 -30.48 26.67 -5.78
CA ASN A 495 -29.66 27.75 -5.21
C ASN A 495 -30.45 28.89 -4.56
#